data_AF-A0A932GLN1-F1
#
_entry.id   AF-A0A932GLN1-F1
#
_cell.length_a   1.000
_cell.length_b   1.000
_cell.length_c   1.000
_cell.angle_alpha   90.00
_cell.angle_beta   90.00
_cell.angle_gamma   90.00
#
_symmetry.space_group_name_H-M   'P 1'
#
loop_
_entity.id
_entity.type
_entity.pdbx_description
1 polymer ?
#
loop_
_entity_poly.entity_id
_entity_poly.type
_entity_poly.pdbx_seq_one_letter_code
_entity_poly.pdbx_strand_id
1 'polypeptide(L)'
;NPVPLMALVEVIRGLQTTDATAAATMDLAKRLGKTPVEANDFPGFIANRVLVPMVNEAIYALMEGVGTAEAIDSVMRLGANHPMGPLALADLIGLDVCLAVLKVLHEELGDDKYRPCPLLVKMVDAGYLGRKTGRGFHTY
;
A
#
# COMPACT_ATOMS: atom_id res chain seq x y z
N ASN A 1 -0.51 9.20 -2.90
CA ASN A 1 -0.97 10.58 -2.61
C ASN A 1 0.19 11.39 -2.03
N PRO A 2 0.32 12.69 -2.35
CA PRO A 2 -0.57 13.49 -3.19
C PRO A 2 -0.24 13.38 -4.69
N VAL A 3 -1.28 13.29 -5.53
CA VAL A 3 -1.18 13.05 -6.99
C VAL A 3 -0.26 14.06 -7.73
N PRO A 4 -0.25 15.37 -7.41
CA PRO A 4 0.65 16.31 -8.10
C PRO A 4 2.14 15.98 -7.95
N LEU A 5 2.57 15.50 -6.77
CA LEU A 5 3.98 15.22 -6.46
C LEU A 5 4.42 13.81 -6.85
N MET A 6 3.49 12.85 -6.93
CA MET A 6 3.84 11.48 -7.31
C MET A 6 4.19 11.41 -8.80
N ALA A 7 5.37 10.85 -9.10
CA ALA A 7 5.83 10.73 -10.49
C ALA A 7 5.21 9.54 -11.23
N LEU A 8 4.75 8.49 -10.53
CA LEU A 8 4.33 7.23 -11.14
C LEU A 8 2.82 7.18 -11.43
N VAL A 9 2.44 6.53 -12.53
CA VAL A 9 1.06 6.09 -12.83
C VAL A 9 1.12 4.63 -13.30
N GLU A 10 0.22 3.78 -12.79
CA GLU A 10 0.00 2.44 -13.35
C GLU A 10 -1.13 2.52 -14.39
N VAL A 11 -0.88 2.05 -15.61
CA VAL A 11 -1.88 1.95 -16.69
C VAL A 11 -2.34 0.51 -16.76
N ILE A 12 -3.55 0.26 -16.27
CA ILE A 12 -4.09 -1.09 -16.11
C ILE A 12 -4.81 -1.53 -17.38
N ARG A 13 -4.42 -2.68 -17.92
CA ARG A 13 -5.06 -3.29 -19.06
C ARG A 13 -6.02 -4.39 -18.61
N GLY A 14 -7.32 -4.09 -18.74
CA GLY A 14 -8.36 -5.11 -18.70
C GLY A 14 -8.36 -5.94 -20.00
N LEU A 15 -9.06 -7.08 -19.98
CA LEU A 15 -9.08 -8.07 -21.07
C LEU A 15 -9.38 -7.49 -22.47
N GLN A 16 -10.20 -6.45 -22.54
CA GLN A 16 -10.65 -5.82 -23.79
C GLN A 16 -9.84 -4.56 -24.15
N THR A 17 -8.85 -4.18 -23.36
CA THR A 17 -8.08 -2.95 -23.56
C THR A 17 -7.16 -3.11 -24.77
N THR A 18 -7.45 -2.35 -25.82
CA THR A 18 -6.67 -2.36 -27.06
C THR A 18 -5.29 -1.73 -26.87
N ASP A 19 -4.33 -2.12 -27.71
CA ASP A 19 -2.99 -1.51 -27.73
C ASP A 19 -3.06 -0.01 -28.02
N ALA A 20 -3.99 0.40 -28.89
CA ALA A 20 -4.19 1.82 -29.21
C ALA A 20 -4.65 2.63 -28.00
N THR A 21 -5.61 2.10 -27.22
CA THR A 21 -6.08 2.73 -25.97
C THR A 21 -4.98 2.79 -24.92
N ALA A 22 -4.22 1.69 -24.74
CA ALA A 22 -3.11 1.64 -23.81
C ALA A 22 -2.04 2.67 -24.19
N ALA A 23 -1.59 2.68 -25.45
CA ALA A 23 -0.59 3.63 -25.96
C ALA A 23 -1.03 5.09 -25.79
N ALA A 24 -2.27 5.42 -26.14
CA ALA A 24 -2.82 6.76 -25.96
C ALA A 24 -2.83 7.20 -24.49
N THR A 25 -3.15 6.29 -23.57
CA THR A 25 -3.17 6.54 -22.12
C THR A 25 -1.75 6.72 -21.56
N MET A 26 -0.81 5.87 -21.99
CA MET A 26 0.61 6.00 -21.65
C MET A 26 1.17 7.36 -22.10
N ASP A 27 0.87 7.79 -23.32
CA ASP A 27 1.35 9.07 -23.83
C ASP A 27 0.69 10.26 -23.14
N LEU A 28 -0.60 10.16 -22.77
CA LEU A 28 -1.26 11.15 -21.92
C LEU A 28 -0.54 11.30 -20.58
N ALA A 29 -0.22 10.19 -19.89
CA ALA A 29 0.49 10.23 -18.62
C ALA A 29 1.87 10.89 -18.73
N LYS A 30 2.63 10.60 -19.80
CA LYS A 30 3.91 11.28 -20.08
C LYS A 30 3.73 12.79 -20.28
N ARG A 31 2.70 13.23 -21.01
CA ARG A 31 2.39 14.66 -21.21
C ARG A 31 2.04 15.37 -19.90
N LEU A 32 1.49 14.64 -18.93
CA LEU A 32 1.23 15.14 -17.58
C LEU A 32 2.47 15.14 -16.67
N GLY A 33 3.66 14.86 -17.22
CA GLY A 33 4.91 14.79 -16.47
C GLY A 33 5.02 13.57 -15.56
N LYS A 34 4.27 12.51 -15.85
CA LYS A 34 4.29 11.25 -15.11
C LYS A 34 5.10 10.19 -15.86
N THR A 35 5.58 9.20 -15.11
CA THR A 35 6.18 7.97 -15.61
C THR A 35 5.12 6.89 -15.56
N PRO A 36 4.48 6.54 -16.69
CA PRO A 36 3.51 5.46 -16.71
C PRO A 36 4.20 4.09 -16.78
N VAL A 37 3.60 3.10 -16.14
CA VAL A 37 3.99 1.68 -16.20
C VAL A 37 2.75 0.87 -16.55
N GLU A 38 2.86 -0.01 -17.54
CA GLU A 38 1.78 -0.91 -17.91
C GLU A 38 1.66 -2.05 -16.88
N ALA A 39 0.43 -2.39 -16.50
CA ALA A 39 0.13 -3.51 -15.62
C ALA A 39 -1.11 -4.26 -16.11
N ASN A 40 -1.16 -5.56 -15.84
CA ASN A 40 -2.36 -6.36 -16.09
C ASN A 40 -3.42 -6.09 -15.01
N ASP A 41 -4.69 -6.21 -15.40
CA ASP A 41 -5.79 -6.21 -14.46
C ASP A 41 -5.73 -7.45 -13.56
N PHE A 42 -5.35 -7.22 -12.31
CA PHE A 42 -5.14 -8.25 -11.30
C PHE A 42 -5.29 -7.65 -9.90
N PRO A 43 -5.73 -8.43 -8.89
CA PRO A 43 -5.93 -7.91 -7.53
C PRO A 43 -4.68 -7.17 -7.00
N GLY A 44 -4.86 -5.86 -6.75
CA GLY A 44 -3.83 -4.95 -6.25
C GLY A 44 -2.80 -4.44 -7.26
N PHE A 45 -2.99 -4.73 -8.56
CA PHE A 45 -2.07 -4.36 -9.64
C PHE A 45 -0.61 -4.71 -9.29
N ILE A 46 0.34 -3.78 -9.43
CA ILE A 46 1.74 -4.02 -9.03
C ILE A 46 1.99 -3.41 -7.65
N ALA A 47 1.77 -2.10 -7.49
CA ALA A 47 2.16 -1.36 -6.30
C ALA A 47 1.49 -1.89 -5.03
N ASN A 48 0.17 -1.99 -5.01
CA ASN A 48 -0.56 -2.42 -3.81
C ASN A 48 -0.35 -3.92 -3.51
N ARG A 49 -0.19 -4.74 -4.55
CA ARG A 49 0.09 -6.18 -4.43
C ARG A 49 1.43 -6.48 -3.75
N VAL A 50 2.41 -5.58 -3.87
CA VAL A 50 3.73 -5.71 -3.22
C VAL A 50 3.76 -4.95 -1.90
N LEU A 51 3.30 -3.69 -1.91
CA LEU A 51 3.47 -2.78 -0.79
C LEU A 51 2.62 -3.16 0.42
N VAL A 52 1.33 -3.47 0.21
CA VAL A 52 0.42 -3.67 1.33
C VAL A 52 0.72 -4.96 2.10
N PRO A 53 1.11 -6.08 1.46
CA PRO A 53 1.61 -7.24 2.20
C PRO A 53 2.88 -6.95 2.99
N MET A 54 3.84 -6.16 2.46
CA MET A 54 5.03 -5.74 3.22
C MET A 54 4.64 -4.94 4.47
N VAL A 55 3.66 -4.04 4.35
CA VAL A 55 3.11 -3.31 5.51
C VAL A 55 2.44 -4.27 6.49
N ASN A 56 1.61 -5.21 6.00
CA ASN A 56 0.93 -6.20 6.84
C ASN A 56 1.92 -7.05 7.64
N GLU A 57 3.04 -7.44 7.03
CA GLU A 57 4.13 -8.18 7.69
C GLU A 57 4.77 -7.37 8.82
N ALA A 58 5.00 -6.06 8.61
CA ALA A 58 5.50 -5.20 9.67
C ALA A 58 4.53 -5.10 10.85
N ILE A 59 3.22 -5.17 10.59
CA ILE A 59 2.18 -5.17 11.63
C ILE A 59 2.17 -6.50 12.38
N TYR A 60 2.41 -7.62 11.71
CA TYR A 60 2.61 -8.93 12.36
C TYR A 60 3.82 -8.90 13.29
N ALA A 61 4.98 -8.41 12.81
CA ALA A 61 6.18 -8.27 13.62
C ALA A 61 5.94 -7.42 14.89
N LEU A 62 5.14 -6.35 14.77
CA LEU A 62 4.73 -5.55 15.92
C LEU A 62 3.79 -6.33 16.87
N MET A 63 2.74 -6.97 16.33
CA MET A 63 1.76 -7.74 17.10
C MET A 63 2.40 -8.88 17.88
N GLU A 64 3.40 -9.54 17.31
CA GLU A 64 4.13 -10.67 17.88
C GLU A 64 5.27 -10.22 18.82
N GLY A 65 5.50 -8.91 18.96
CA GLY A 65 6.48 -8.35 19.88
C GLY A 65 7.94 -8.51 19.43
N VAL A 66 8.18 -8.67 18.11
CA VAL A 66 9.54 -8.74 17.54
C VAL A 66 10.29 -7.41 17.74
N GLY A 67 9.58 -6.29 17.74
CA GLY A 67 10.14 -4.97 18.01
C GLY A 67 9.07 -3.91 18.21
N THR A 68 9.48 -2.72 18.67
CA THR A 68 8.58 -1.55 18.75
C THR A 68 8.31 -0.97 17.37
N ALA A 69 7.27 -0.15 17.25
CA ALA A 69 6.93 0.50 15.98
C ALA A 69 8.10 1.35 15.45
N GLU A 70 8.78 2.08 16.34
CA GLU A 70 9.93 2.92 16.02
C GLU A 70 11.14 2.09 15.59
N ALA A 71 11.37 0.93 16.22
CA ALA A 71 12.46 0.04 15.87
C ALA A 71 12.24 -0.59 14.48
N ILE A 72 11.04 -1.10 14.21
CA ILE A 72 10.66 -1.67 12.90
C ILE A 72 10.81 -0.63 11.80
N ASP A 73 10.28 0.58 12.01
CA ASP A 73 10.40 1.67 11.04
C ASP A 73 11.85 2.12 10.84
N SER A 74 12.68 2.11 11.88
CA SER A 74 14.09 2.49 11.78
C SER A 74 14.92 1.46 11.05
N VAL A 75 14.68 0.17 11.26
CA VAL A 75 15.36 -0.91 10.52
C VAL A 75 15.03 -0.81 9.03
N MET A 76 13.77 -0.60 8.66
CA MET A 76 13.41 -0.50 7.24
C MET A 76 13.96 0.77 6.58
N ARG A 77 14.02 1.89 7.31
CA ARG A 77 14.62 3.12 6.77
C ARG A 77 16.14 3.03 6.63
N LEU A 78 16.83 2.59 7.67
CA LEU A 78 18.30 2.64 7.72
C LEU A 78 18.95 1.38 7.15
N GLY A 79 18.32 0.21 7.33
CA GLY A 79 18.82 -1.07 6.86
C GLY A 79 18.42 -1.38 5.42
N ALA A 80 17.15 -1.14 5.04
CA ALA A 80 16.64 -1.37 3.68
C ALA A 80 16.63 -0.09 2.81
N ASN A 81 17.09 1.04 3.35
CA ASN A 81 17.14 2.34 2.67
C ASN A 81 15.77 2.83 2.16
N HIS A 82 14.69 2.48 2.84
CA HIS A 82 13.37 3.02 2.52
C HIS A 82 13.24 4.48 3.00
N PRO A 83 12.58 5.36 2.24
CA PRO A 83 12.40 6.77 2.65
C PRO A 83 11.50 6.91 3.89
N MET A 84 10.66 5.91 4.15
CA MET A 84 9.75 5.85 5.29
C MET A 84 9.60 4.42 5.77
N GLY A 85 9.45 4.24 7.09
CA GLY A 85 9.19 2.93 7.66
C GLY A 85 7.77 2.44 7.32
N PRO A 86 7.52 1.12 7.26
CA PRO A 86 6.24 0.55 6.85
C PRO A 86 5.06 0.97 7.75
N LEU A 87 5.26 1.13 9.06
CA LEU A 87 4.18 1.48 9.99
C LEU A 87 3.84 2.97 9.89
N ALA A 88 4.85 3.84 9.85
CA ALA A 88 4.66 5.26 9.53
C ALA A 88 4.04 5.48 8.14
N LEU A 89 4.38 4.63 7.16
CA LEU A 89 3.78 4.65 5.83
C LEU A 89 2.31 4.21 5.87
N ALA A 90 1.98 3.17 6.63
CA ALA A 90 0.61 2.74 6.84
C ALA A 90 -0.24 3.88 7.44
N ASP A 91 0.28 4.59 8.43
CA ASP A 91 -0.38 5.74 9.04
C ASP A 91 -0.57 6.92 8.07
N LEU A 92 0.34 7.08 7.09
CA LEU A 92 0.21 8.07 6.03
C LEU A 92 -0.84 7.67 4.97
N ILE A 93 -0.91 6.39 4.62
CA ILE A 93 -1.89 5.85 3.66
C ILE A 93 -3.30 5.87 4.27
N GLY A 94 -3.41 5.47 5.54
CA GLY A 94 -4.64 5.20 6.25
C GLY A 94 -4.82 3.71 6.51
N LEU A 95 -5.00 3.32 7.77
CA LEU A 95 -5.07 1.90 8.16
C LEU A 95 -6.31 1.20 7.61
N ASP A 96 -7.42 1.92 7.47
CA ASP A 96 -8.64 1.45 6.82
C ASP A 96 -8.43 1.15 5.32
N VAL A 97 -7.63 1.96 4.64
CA VAL A 97 -7.27 1.73 3.22
C VAL A 97 -6.38 0.50 3.10
N CYS A 98 -5.37 0.36 3.96
CA CYS A 98 -4.53 -0.85 4.00
C CYS A 98 -5.37 -2.10 4.26
N LEU A 99 -6.29 -2.04 5.23
CA LEU A 99 -7.19 -3.16 5.55
C LEU A 99 -8.11 -3.50 4.37
N ALA A 100 -8.70 -2.50 3.71
CA ALA A 100 -9.55 -2.72 2.55
C ALA A 100 -8.80 -3.41 1.40
N VAL A 101 -7.58 -2.99 1.11
CA VAL A 101 -6.74 -3.63 0.08
C VAL A 101 -6.43 -5.07 0.44
N LEU A 102 -6.06 -5.38 1.70
CA LEU A 102 -5.78 -6.75 2.13
C LEU A 102 -7.02 -7.65 2.03
N LYS A 103 -8.22 -7.14 2.36
CA LYS A 103 -9.47 -7.88 2.18
C LYS A 103 -9.73 -8.23 0.72
N VAL A 104 -9.55 -7.27 -0.20
CA VAL A 104 -9.67 -7.52 -1.65
C VAL A 104 -8.65 -8.56 -2.11
N LEU A 105 -7.38 -8.42 -1.71
CA LEU A 105 -6.34 -9.40 -2.06
C LEU A 105 -6.66 -10.79 -1.51
N HIS A 106 -7.11 -10.90 -0.27
CA HIS A 106 -7.45 -12.18 0.35
C HIS A 106 -8.65 -12.86 -0.32
N GLU A 107 -9.70 -12.09 -0.61
CA GLU A 107 -10.92 -12.59 -1.25
C GLU A 107 -10.68 -12.99 -2.71
N GLU A 108 -10.10 -12.11 -3.53
CA GLU A 108 -9.97 -12.35 -4.97
C GLU A 108 -8.89 -13.38 -5.31
N LEU A 109 -7.90 -13.58 -4.43
CA LEU A 109 -6.86 -14.60 -4.62
C LEU A 109 -7.18 -15.91 -3.91
N GLY A 110 -8.09 -15.89 -2.94
CA GLY A 110 -8.43 -17.06 -2.12
C GLY A 110 -7.24 -17.64 -1.35
N ASP A 111 -6.25 -16.81 -0.98
CA ASP A 111 -4.99 -17.24 -0.37
C ASP A 111 -4.74 -16.53 0.97
N ASP A 112 -4.69 -17.31 2.05
CA ASP A 112 -4.46 -16.85 3.42
C ASP A 112 -3.14 -16.12 3.64
N LYS A 113 -2.19 -16.21 2.68
CA LYS A 113 -1.02 -15.33 2.63
C LYS A 113 -1.40 -13.84 2.73
N TYR A 114 -2.55 -13.44 2.20
CA TYR A 114 -3.00 -12.05 2.15
C TYR A 114 -3.94 -11.68 3.30
N ARG A 115 -4.18 -12.60 4.24
CA ARG A 115 -5.06 -12.38 5.38
C ARG A 115 -4.61 -11.13 6.18
N PRO A 116 -5.52 -10.18 6.47
CA PRO A 116 -5.17 -9.02 7.26
C PRO A 116 -4.68 -9.39 8.67
N CYS A 117 -3.67 -8.69 9.16
CA CYS A 117 -3.19 -8.86 10.53
C CYS A 117 -4.32 -8.53 11.53
N PRO A 118 -4.58 -9.36 12.55
CA PRO A 118 -5.61 -9.09 13.55
C PRO A 118 -5.45 -7.76 14.29
N LEU A 119 -4.20 -7.31 14.50
CA LEU A 119 -3.91 -6.01 15.09
C LEU A 119 -4.43 -4.86 14.20
N LEU A 120 -4.20 -4.95 12.89
CA LEU A 120 -4.69 -3.96 11.93
C LEU A 120 -6.22 -3.85 11.99
N VAL A 121 -6.93 -4.98 12.03
CA VAL A 121 -8.40 -5.00 12.15
C VAL A 121 -8.85 -4.28 13.41
N LYS A 122 -8.26 -4.62 14.57
CA LYS A 122 -8.60 -3.99 15.86
C LYS A 122 -8.34 -2.48 15.87
N MET A 123 -7.27 -2.03 15.23
CA MET A 123 -6.95 -0.59 15.16
C MET A 123 -7.94 0.17 14.29
N VAL A 124 -8.34 -0.40 13.15
CA VAL A 124 -9.37 0.19 12.29
C VAL A 124 -10.72 0.23 13.00
N ASP A 125 -11.11 -0.86 13.68
CA ASP A 125 -12.36 -0.92 14.45
C ASP A 125 -12.39 0.11 15.61
N ALA A 126 -11.22 0.42 16.17
CA ALA A 126 -11.05 1.45 17.21
C ALA A 126 -10.99 2.89 16.66
N GLY A 127 -11.04 3.08 15.34
CA GLY A 127 -10.93 4.40 14.70
C GLY A 127 -9.51 4.99 14.70
N TYR A 128 -8.48 4.18 14.96
CA TYR A 128 -7.08 4.58 14.82
C TYR A 128 -6.66 4.40 13.37
N LEU A 129 -6.89 5.40 12.53
CA LEU A 129 -6.73 5.33 11.08
C LEU A 129 -5.44 6.00 10.58
N GLY A 130 -4.49 6.32 11.46
CA GLY A 130 -3.25 6.99 11.13
C GLY A 130 -3.35 8.51 11.24
N ARG A 131 -2.61 9.22 10.39
CA ARG A 131 -2.48 10.69 10.44
C ARG A 131 -3.83 11.41 10.35
N LYS A 132 -4.77 10.87 9.58
CA LYS A 132 -6.08 11.49 9.36
C LYS A 132 -6.99 11.50 10.59
N THR A 133 -6.68 10.70 11.61
CA THR A 133 -7.39 10.66 12.90
C THR A 133 -6.48 11.05 14.08
N GLY A 134 -5.28 11.59 13.81
CA GLY A 134 -4.29 11.93 14.85
C GLY A 134 -3.66 10.72 15.54
N ARG A 135 -4.00 9.49 15.14
CA ARG A 135 -3.51 8.26 15.76
C ARG A 135 -3.63 7.05 14.85
N GLY A 136 -2.55 6.31 14.75
CA GLY A 136 -2.47 4.97 14.17
C GLY A 136 -1.45 4.15 14.96
N PHE A 137 -0.40 3.65 14.31
CA PHE A 137 0.75 3.04 15.00
C PHE A 137 1.56 4.08 15.76
N HIS A 138 1.59 5.31 15.26
CA HIS A 138 2.14 6.49 15.91
C HIS A 138 1.03 7.47 16.33
N THR A 139 1.37 8.45 17.16
CA THR A 139 0.47 9.55 17.55
C THR A 139 0.90 10.84 16.85
N TYR A 140 -0.07 11.64 16.39
CA TYR A 140 0.13 12.83 15.54
C TYR A 140 -0.61 14.06 16.05
#